data_AF-A0A2P8D5K8-F1
#
_entry.id   AF-A0A2P8D5K8-F1
#
_cell.length_a   1.000
_cell.length_b   1.000
_cell.length_c   1.000
_cell.angle_alpha   90.00
_cell.angle_beta   90.00
_cell.angle_gamma   90.00
#
_symmetry.space_group_name_H-M   'P 1'
#
loop_
_entity.id
_entity.type
_entity.pdbx_description
1 polymer ?
#
loop_
_entity_poly.entity_id
_entity_poly.type
_entity_poly.pdbx_seq_one_letter_code
_entity_poly.pdbx_strand_id
1 'polypeptide(L)'
;MNPMQNKHPGQTATWLYGSATLACILAPLAFIHQQYDRWNPFRLSGKHFLVFYALLLLLNHGLPYLERLFVPPAHRQILWTRVLSLLVLATGLARLIQGIYNAKPVGYLVVLLGLHLILLAISLRSRKSRS
;
A
#
# COMPACT_ATOMS: atom_id res chain seq x y z
N MET A 1 -7.79 23.32 39.83
CA MET A 1 -8.76 23.06 38.75
C MET A 1 -7.97 22.44 37.60
N ASN A 2 -7.92 21.11 37.53
CA ASN A 2 -6.99 20.39 36.67
C ASN A 2 -7.73 19.98 35.39
N PRO A 3 -7.38 20.52 34.20
CA PRO A 3 -7.96 20.07 32.93
C PRO A 3 -7.32 18.71 32.55
N MET A 4 -7.52 17.71 33.40
CA MET A 4 -7.09 16.35 33.13
C MET A 4 -8.19 15.66 32.32
N GLN A 5 -7.91 15.58 31.01
CA GLN A 5 -7.78 14.26 30.40
C GLN A 5 -9.09 13.58 30.01
N ASN A 6 -9.89 14.25 29.18
CA ASN A 6 -10.84 13.55 28.31
C ASN A 6 -10.08 12.97 27.10
N LYS A 7 -9.21 11.98 27.35
CA LYS A 7 -8.49 11.26 26.31
C LYS A 7 -9.50 10.31 25.66
N HIS A 8 -10.11 10.73 24.57
CA HIS A 8 -11.03 9.89 23.81
C HIS A 8 -10.33 8.55 23.47
N PRO A 9 -10.83 7.40 23.95
CA PRO A 9 -10.18 6.11 23.78
C PRO A 9 -10.01 5.71 22.31
N GLY A 10 -10.74 6.34 21.37
CA GLY A 10 -10.56 6.15 19.93
C GLY A 10 -9.28 6.75 19.34
N GLN A 11 -8.63 7.71 20.01
CA GLN A 11 -7.47 8.41 19.43
C GLN A 11 -6.20 7.56 19.48
N THR A 12 -5.93 6.88 20.60
CA THR A 12 -4.74 6.01 20.76
C THR A 12 -4.77 4.81 19.82
N ALA A 13 -5.95 4.21 19.63
CA ALA A 13 -6.17 3.13 18.68
C ALA A 13 -5.79 3.56 17.25
N THR A 14 -6.23 4.75 16.82
CA THR A 14 -5.95 5.27 15.47
C THR A 14 -4.45 5.42 15.17
N TRP A 15 -3.65 5.87 16.16
CA TRP A 15 -2.20 6.02 16.00
C TRP A 15 -1.48 4.68 15.94
N LEU A 16 -1.88 3.72 16.77
CA LEU A 16 -1.35 2.36 16.73
C LEU A 16 -1.58 1.71 15.37
N TYR A 17 -2.79 1.83 14.82
CA TYR A 17 -3.09 1.31 13.47
C TYR A 17 -2.29 2.02 12.39
N GLY A 18 -2.23 3.36 12.41
CA GLY A 18 -1.42 4.11 11.44
C GLY A 18 0.05 3.66 11.44
N SER A 19 0.61 3.42 12.62
CA SER A 19 1.98 2.89 12.76
C SER A 19 2.12 1.45 12.28
N ALA A 20 1.12 0.59 12.53
CA ALA A 20 1.10 -0.79 12.05
C ALA A 20 0.98 -0.86 10.52
N THR A 21 0.12 -0.06 9.91
CA THR A 21 0.00 0.03 8.45
C THR A 21 1.31 0.49 7.82
N LEU A 22 1.96 1.50 8.41
CA LEU A 22 3.29 1.96 7.99
C LEU A 22 4.34 0.85 8.11
N ALA A 23 4.40 0.17 9.25
CA ALA A 23 5.33 -0.93 9.48
C ALA A 23 5.14 -2.06 8.45
N CYS A 24 3.89 -2.41 8.15
CA CYS A 24 3.59 -3.41 7.13
C CYS A 24 4.01 -2.97 5.73
N ILE A 25 3.89 -1.69 5.37
CA ILE A 25 4.37 -1.19 4.07
C ILE A 25 5.90 -1.14 4.00
N LEU A 26 6.55 -0.87 5.12
CA LEU A 26 8.01 -0.94 5.23
C LEU A 26 8.52 -2.38 5.28
N ALA A 27 7.69 -3.37 5.62
CA ALA A 27 8.11 -4.77 5.71
C ALA A 27 8.62 -5.34 4.36
N PRO A 28 7.96 -5.14 3.20
CA PRO A 28 8.52 -5.50 1.90
C PRO A 28 9.86 -4.83 1.59
N LEU A 29 10.05 -3.57 2.01
CA LEU A 29 11.32 -2.85 1.84
C LEU A 29 12.42 -3.47 2.72
N ALA A 30 12.11 -3.76 3.97
CA ALA A 30 13.02 -4.43 4.90
C ALA A 30 13.40 -5.84 4.43
N PHE A 31 12.42 -6.62 3.96
CA PHE A 31 12.63 -7.96 3.41
C PHE A 31 13.61 -7.93 2.23
N ILE A 32 13.47 -6.95 1.34
CA ILE A 32 14.35 -6.80 0.18
C ILE A 32 15.74 -6.34 0.59
N HIS A 33 15.83 -5.43 1.55
CA HIS A 33 17.12 -5.00 2.05
C HIS A 33 17.88 -6.20 2.64
N GLN A 34 17.21 -7.04 3.44
CA GLN A 34 17.82 -8.24 4.01
C GLN A 34 18.22 -9.28 2.96
N GLN A 35 17.39 -9.51 1.94
CA GLN A 35 17.63 -10.58 0.96
C GLN A 35 18.60 -10.20 -0.17
N TYR A 36 18.62 -8.93 -0.57
CA TYR A 36 19.34 -8.50 -1.78
C TYR A 36 20.41 -7.44 -1.51
N ASP A 37 20.56 -7.02 -0.25
CA ASP A 37 21.48 -5.97 0.20
C ASP A 37 21.34 -4.66 -0.61
N ARG A 38 20.10 -4.35 -1.01
CA ARG A 38 19.75 -3.16 -1.79
C ARG A 38 18.61 -2.41 -1.14
N TRP A 39 18.85 -1.15 -0.81
CA TRP A 39 17.84 -0.22 -0.32
C TRP A 39 16.91 0.32 -1.42
N ASN A 40 17.38 0.34 -2.67
CA ASN A 40 16.64 0.90 -3.79
C ASN A 40 15.86 -0.20 -4.54
N PRO A 41 14.51 -0.25 -4.44
CA PRO A 41 13.70 -1.26 -5.12
C PRO A 41 13.78 -1.15 -6.66
N PHE A 42 14.09 0.03 -7.20
CA PHE A 42 14.28 0.21 -8.65
C PHE A 42 15.57 -0.41 -9.18
N ARG A 43 16.50 -0.81 -8.31
CA ARG A 43 17.70 -1.55 -8.71
C ARG A 43 17.52 -3.06 -8.68
N LEU A 44 16.33 -3.56 -8.35
CA LEU A 44 16.07 -5.01 -8.31
C LEU A 44 16.02 -5.62 -9.71
N SER A 45 16.26 -6.92 -9.80
CA SER A 45 15.97 -7.67 -11.03
C SER A 45 14.46 -7.63 -11.30
N GLY A 46 14.05 -7.84 -12.56
CA GLY A 46 12.62 -7.83 -12.92
C GLY A 46 11.79 -8.81 -12.08
N LYS A 47 12.31 -10.02 -11.83
CA LYS A 47 11.66 -11.05 -11.02
C LYS A 47 11.53 -10.64 -9.55
N HIS A 48 12.60 -10.09 -8.95
CA HIS A 48 12.57 -9.66 -7.55
C HIS A 48 11.66 -8.44 -7.35
N PHE A 49 11.65 -7.51 -8.32
CA PHE A 49 10.70 -6.40 -8.30
C PHE A 49 9.25 -6.87 -8.42
N LEU A 50 8.98 -7.91 -9.22
CA LEU A 50 7.62 -8.47 -9.32
C LEU A 50 7.13 -9.03 -7.98
N VAL A 51 7.96 -9.79 -7.28
CA VAL A 51 7.64 -10.32 -5.95
C VAL A 51 7.42 -9.18 -4.95
N PHE A 52 8.32 -8.18 -4.95
CA PHE A 52 8.16 -6.96 -4.15
C PHE A 52 6.82 -6.28 -4.42
N TYR A 53 6.51 -6.05 -5.68
CA TYR A 53 5.32 -5.33 -6.10
C TYR A 53 4.05 -6.10 -5.75
N ALA A 54 4.05 -7.43 -5.93
CA ALA A 54 2.94 -8.29 -5.54
C ALA A 54 2.69 -8.26 -4.02
N LEU A 55 3.75 -8.33 -3.19
CA LEU A 55 3.63 -8.19 -1.74
C LEU A 55 3.10 -6.82 -1.35
N LEU A 56 3.64 -5.77 -1.96
CA LEU A 56 3.20 -4.39 -1.71
C LEU A 56 1.72 -4.20 -2.06
N LEU A 57 1.26 -4.79 -3.17
CA LEU A 57 -0.11 -4.74 -3.62
C LEU A 57 -1.06 -5.55 -2.70
N LEU A 58 -0.62 -6.73 -2.27
CA LEU A 58 -1.33 -7.57 -1.30
C LEU A 58 -1.51 -6.82 0.03
N LEU A 59 -0.46 -6.16 0.52
CA LEU A 59 -0.54 -5.41 1.78
C LEU A 59 -1.38 -4.15 1.64
N ASN A 60 -1.23 -3.40 0.54
CA ASN A 60 -1.99 -2.18 0.30
C ASN A 60 -3.51 -2.41 0.25
N HIS A 61 -3.97 -3.53 -0.32
CA HIS A 61 -5.40 -3.85 -0.40
C HIS A 61 -5.87 -4.80 0.72
N GLY A 62 -5.01 -5.68 1.20
CA GLY A 62 -5.31 -6.67 2.24
C GLY A 62 -5.46 -6.05 3.62
N LEU A 63 -4.59 -5.12 4.01
CA LEU A 63 -4.68 -4.46 5.33
C LEU A 63 -6.00 -3.71 5.52
N PRO A 64 -6.43 -2.82 4.60
CA PRO A 64 -7.73 -2.15 4.74
C PRO A 64 -8.91 -3.13 4.72
N TYR A 65 -8.76 -4.29 4.08
CA TYR A 65 -9.79 -5.32 4.08
C TYR A 65 -9.88 -6.02 5.44
N LEU A 66 -8.73 -6.42 6.01
CA LEU A 66 -8.64 -6.98 7.36
C LEU A 66 -9.12 -5.99 8.41
N GLU A 67 -8.72 -4.72 8.31
CA GLU A 67 -9.15 -3.66 9.23
C GLU A 67 -10.67 -3.52 9.29
N ARG A 68 -11.36 -3.63 8.15
CA ARG A 68 -12.83 -3.57 8.11
C ARG A 68 -13.51 -4.71 8.88
N LEU A 69 -12.82 -5.83 9.11
CA LEU A 69 -13.36 -6.94 9.88
C LEU A 69 -13.30 -6.67 11.39
N PHE A 70 -12.33 -5.87 11.85
CA PHE A 70 -12.08 -5.67 13.29
C PHE A 70 -12.45 -4.27 13.80
N VAL A 71 -12.42 -3.23 12.95
CA VAL A 71 -12.59 -1.83 13.37
C VAL A 71 -13.44 -1.06 12.35
N PRO A 72 -14.47 -0.30 12.79
CA PRO A 72 -15.25 0.54 11.89
C PRO A 72 -14.37 1.65 11.28
N PRO A 73 -14.48 1.92 9.96
CA PRO A 73 -13.54 2.78 9.25
C PRO A 73 -13.68 4.24 9.67
N ALA A 74 -12.59 4.84 10.15
CA ALA A 74 -12.53 6.27 10.41
C ALA A 74 -12.36 7.04 9.09
N HIS A 75 -12.97 8.24 8.96
CA HIS A 75 -12.86 9.07 7.77
C HIS A 75 -11.40 9.37 7.36
N ARG A 76 -10.50 9.50 8.35
CA ARG A 76 -9.07 9.75 8.13
C ARG A 76 -8.32 8.56 7.51
N GLN A 77 -8.70 7.32 7.84
CA GLN A 77 -8.07 6.12 7.28
C GLN A 77 -8.29 6.00 5.77
N ILE A 78 -9.47 6.42 5.31
CA ILE A 78 -9.85 6.43 3.89
C ILE A 78 -8.86 7.22 3.05
N LEU A 79 -8.46 8.40 3.53
CA LEU A 79 -7.52 9.27 2.82
C LEU A 79 -6.14 8.62 2.74
N TRP A 80 -5.66 8.06 3.85
CA TRP A 80 -4.37 7.36 3.92
C TRP A 80 -4.30 6.18 2.96
N THR A 81 -5.32 5.32 2.91
CA THR A 81 -5.35 4.20 1.97
C THR A 81 -5.29 4.66 0.52
N ARG A 82 -5.91 5.79 0.18
CA ARG A 82 -5.87 6.35 -1.18
C ARG A 82 -4.48 6.87 -1.52
N VAL A 83 -3.87 7.65 -0.63
CA VAL A 83 -2.50 8.16 -0.82
C VAL A 83 -1.53 7.00 -1.02
N LEU A 84 -1.61 5.96 -0.19
CA LEU A 84 -0.79 4.77 -0.32
C LEU A 84 -1.03 4.03 -1.64
N SER A 85 -2.28 3.84 -2.03
CA SER A 85 -2.62 3.19 -3.30
C SER A 85 -2.07 3.95 -4.51
N LEU A 86 -2.05 5.29 -4.45
CA LEU A 86 -1.45 6.14 -5.48
C LEU A 86 0.08 6.03 -5.50
N LEU A 87 0.73 5.96 -4.34
CA LEU A 87 2.19 5.74 -4.26
C LEU A 87 2.59 4.37 -4.82
N VAL A 88 1.83 3.32 -4.52
CA VAL A 88 2.03 1.98 -5.10
C VAL A 88 1.82 2.00 -6.61
N LEU A 89 0.80 2.71 -7.10
CA LEU A 89 0.57 2.88 -8.53
C LEU A 89 1.74 3.63 -9.20
N ALA A 90 2.20 4.73 -8.61
CA ALA A 90 3.33 5.51 -9.11
C ALA A 90 4.62 4.69 -9.17
N THR A 91 4.86 3.85 -8.16
CA THR A 91 6.01 2.93 -8.11
C THR A 91 5.96 1.91 -9.26
N GLY A 92 4.79 1.33 -9.51
CA GLY A 92 4.57 0.40 -10.62
C GLY A 92 4.75 1.07 -11.99
N LEU A 93 4.20 2.28 -12.17
CA LEU A 93 4.34 3.07 -13.39
C LEU A 93 5.79 3.47 -13.67
N ALA A 94 6.51 3.98 -12.67
CA ALA A 94 7.91 4.33 -12.81
C ALA A 94 8.74 3.13 -13.29
N ARG A 95 8.45 1.94 -12.77
CA ARG A 95 9.13 0.72 -13.20
C ARG A 95 8.71 0.26 -14.59
N LEU A 96 7.44 0.43 -14.95
CA LEU A 96 6.95 0.13 -16.29
C LEU A 96 7.65 0.99 -17.33
N ILE A 97 7.71 2.32 -17.12
CA ILE A 97 8.42 3.26 -17.99
C ILE A 97 9.90 2.86 -18.11
N GLN A 98 10.55 2.56 -16.99
CA GLN A 98 11.94 2.11 -17.00
C GLN A 98 12.13 0.79 -17.76
N GLY A 99 11.20 -0.16 -17.64
CA GLY A 99 11.25 -1.43 -18.35
C GLY A 99 11.08 -1.27 -19.85
N ILE A 100 10.16 -0.42 -20.28
CA ILE A 100 9.94 -0.07 -21.69
C ILE A 100 11.19 0.59 -22.27
N TYR A 101 11.77 1.58 -21.57
CA TYR A 101 12.97 2.28 -22.03
C TYR A 101 14.18 1.35 -22.19
N ASN A 102 14.30 0.33 -21.33
CA ASN A 102 15.39 -0.65 -21.39
C ASN A 102 15.07 -1.88 -22.25
N ALA A 103 13.99 -1.87 -23.03
CA ALA A 103 13.51 -3.00 -23.85
C ALA A 103 13.39 -4.33 -23.06
N LYS A 104 13.08 -4.25 -21.76
CA LYS A 104 12.93 -5.43 -20.90
C LYS A 104 11.50 -5.95 -20.96
N PRO A 105 11.28 -7.27 -20.87
CA PRO A 105 9.94 -7.83 -20.82
C PRO A 105 9.22 -7.35 -19.56
N VAL A 106 8.14 -6.57 -19.74
CA VAL A 106 7.31 -5.99 -18.68
C VAL A 106 5.92 -6.61 -18.58
N GLY A 107 5.64 -7.70 -19.32
CA GLY A 107 4.29 -8.28 -19.42
C GLY A 107 3.65 -8.57 -18.05
N TYR A 108 4.37 -9.24 -17.16
CA TYR A 108 3.87 -9.53 -15.80
C TYR A 108 3.59 -8.26 -14.98
N LEU A 109 4.39 -7.22 -15.16
CA LEU A 109 4.19 -5.94 -14.47
C LEU A 109 2.92 -5.26 -14.97
N VAL A 110 2.64 -5.31 -16.27
CA VAL A 110 1.39 -4.79 -16.85
C VAL A 110 0.17 -5.50 -16.28
N VAL A 111 0.22 -6.84 -16.15
CA VAL A 111 -0.87 -7.62 -15.55
C VAL A 111 -1.11 -7.21 -14.09
N LEU A 112 -0.05 -7.09 -13.29
CA LEU A 112 -0.13 -6.64 -11.90
C LEU A 112 -0.65 -5.19 -11.78
N LEU A 113 -0.24 -4.31 -12.67
CA LEU A 113 -0.69 -2.92 -12.70
C LEU A 113 -2.18 -2.84 -13.09
N GLY A 114 -2.61 -3.65 -14.05
CA GLY A 114 -4.02 -3.80 -14.42
C GLY A 114 -4.86 -4.31 -13.25
N LEU A 115 -4.39 -5.34 -12.53
CA LEU A 115 -5.03 -5.82 -11.31
C LEU A 115 -5.15 -4.71 -10.25
N HIS A 116 -4.08 -3.91 -10.05
CA HIS A 116 -4.11 -2.78 -9.12
C HIS A 116 -5.19 -1.76 -9.48
N LEU A 117 -5.32 -1.42 -10.77
CA LEU A 117 -6.31 -0.48 -11.27
C LEU A 117 -7.74 -0.99 -11.08
N ILE A 118 -7.98 -2.29 -11.33
CA ILE A 118 -9.28 -2.93 -11.10
C ILE A 118 -9.64 -2.87 -9.61
N LEU A 119 -8.71 -3.25 -8.73
CA LEU A 119 -8.93 -3.21 -7.28
C LEU A 119 -9.19 -1.78 -6.78
N LEU A 120 -8.45 -0.80 -7.31
CA LEU A 120 -8.66 0.61 -7.00
C LEU A 120 -10.06 1.07 -7.46
N ALA A 121 -10.47 0.71 -8.68
CA ALA A 121 -11.79 1.05 -9.21
C ALA A 121 -12.93 0.45 -8.36
N ILE A 122 -12.81 -0.81 -7.92
CA ILE A 122 -13.78 -1.46 -7.02
C ILE A 122 -13.83 -0.73 -5.68
N SER A 123 -12.68 -0.39 -5.10
CA SER A 123 -12.57 0.33 -3.82
C SER A 123 -13.19 1.74 -3.88
N LEU A 124 -13.09 2.41 -5.04
CA LEU A 124 -13.74 3.69 -5.29
C LEU A 124 -15.25 3.53 -5.49
N ARG A 125 -15.70 2.55 -6.28
CA ARG A 125 -17.12 2.29 -6.55
C ARG A 125 -17.91 1.93 -5.28
N SER A 126 -17.33 1.09 -4.42
CA SER A 126 -17.95 0.66 -3.15
C SER A 126 -18.32 1.84 -2.23
N ARG A 127 -17.70 3.01 -2.40
CA ARG A 127 -17.95 4.20 -1.57
C ARG A 127 -19.06 5.09 -2.13
N LYS A 128 -19.19 5.18 -3.47
CA LYS A 128 -20.24 5.98 -4.11
C LYS A 128 -21.65 5.46 -3.77
N SER A 129 -21.79 4.19 -3.40
CA SER A 129 -23.07 3.60 -2.99
C SER A 129 -23.48 3.87 -1.54
N ARG A 130 -22.62 4.49 -0.71
CA ARG A 130 -22.89 4.78 0.72
C ARG A 130 -22.97 6.28 1.05
N SER A 131 -22.83 7.13 0.05
CA SER A 131 -23.03 8.59 0.14
C SER A 131 -24.29 8.94 -0.63
#